data_AF-A0A238UNJ3-F1
#
_entry.id   AF-A0A238UNJ3-F1
#
_cell.length_a   1.000
_cell.length_b   1.000
_cell.length_c   1.000
_cell.angle_alpha   90.00
_cell.angle_beta   90.00
_cell.angle_gamma   90.00
#
_symmetry.space_group_name_H-M   'P 1'
#
loop_
_entity.id
_entity.type
_entity.pdbx_description
1 polymer ?
#
loop_
_entity_poly.entity_id
_entity_poly.type
_entity_poly.pdbx_seq_one_letter_code
_entity_poly.pdbx_strand_id
1 'polypeptide(L)'
;MSDPPRREMDVARRIRAHALARGRGPVDIAQEIHEQCGPLFGTSRIKAHRLAHGVALSDIVAQVKALYEVEGKPLPRLGETLLSAYESGYKRPGPEYLHYLCAVYRVEPDALDYQSPCICGRGHATRAGAASVPQPRVPDQRPVPDPDAIVGAIVPRSEERPWATVNDLRGHDRADGPLTLDVGEEDIVLRRTLLQLLAGAGVALDGQFLGAVDNLRRKMDDTLVGATVSPTMLDQWEETTYGYGRQYQATPSLRMLCDVLLDFSEVRRMCDKRQPVELQERLCRIAAQLSGLSGLIMINLGDHRLARSFFRTARTAADETGDRQLRAWVTVRESLVPMYYGDPREALHLARKAQDLAGRTPGVAAAMAPAVEARALGMLAMRGRGDAAPSARRALVRGRSVFDQLSKTDTSDLVFGFTDRQMAFYEGDTFTNLGDHQQGDEVLSHALTLYSPTDRVDLTLVRLDRAMCKLHAGHPEAALTAGREAIYDLPADHRSDILVHRARQIGAAVATKHGQIPELTDFYEALSGPSVKSPTQDPPAAVRPGDQV
;
A
#
# COMPACT_ATOMS: atom_id res chain seq x y z
N MET A 1 -2.37 18.63 -43.91
CA MET A 1 -2.50 18.49 -42.45
C MET A 1 -1.11 18.56 -41.86
N SER A 2 -0.72 19.69 -41.28
CA SER A 2 0.60 19.82 -40.65
C SER A 2 0.60 19.07 -39.32
N ASP A 3 1.61 18.22 -39.12
CA ASP A 3 1.89 17.51 -37.87
C ASP A 3 1.90 18.53 -36.71
N PRO A 4 1.25 18.26 -35.56
CA PRO A 4 1.32 19.16 -34.40
C PRO A 4 2.78 19.39 -33.97
N PRO A 5 3.11 20.53 -33.36
CA PRO A 5 4.48 20.84 -32.97
C PRO A 5 5.00 19.74 -32.04
N ARG A 6 5.98 18.96 -32.53
CA ARG A 6 6.56 17.83 -31.80
C ARG A 6 7.22 18.36 -30.54
N ARG A 7 6.81 17.88 -29.37
CA ARG A 7 7.47 18.22 -28.09
C ARG A 7 8.82 17.50 -28.03
N GLU A 8 9.89 18.22 -27.70
CA GLU A 8 11.27 17.71 -27.56
C GLU A 8 11.33 16.39 -26.76
N MET A 9 10.59 16.32 -25.65
CA MET A 9 10.52 15.15 -24.78
C MET A 9 9.96 13.90 -25.48
N ASP A 10 9.00 14.05 -26.39
CA ASP A 10 8.40 12.91 -27.09
C ASP A 10 9.35 12.35 -28.15
N VAL A 11 10.15 13.22 -28.79
CA VAL A 11 11.20 12.81 -29.73
C VAL A 11 12.31 12.08 -28.98
N ALA A 12 12.81 12.65 -27.89
CA ALA A 12 13.85 12.04 -27.08
C ALA A 12 13.40 10.70 -26.46
N ARG A 13 12.15 10.60 -25.97
CA ARG A 13 11.57 9.34 -25.45
C ARG A 13 11.54 8.26 -26.53
N ARG A 14 11.18 8.62 -27.77
CA ARG A 14 11.15 7.71 -28.92
C ARG A 14 12.54 7.23 -29.28
N ILE A 15 13.52 8.12 -29.38
CA ILE A 15 14.93 7.79 -29.67
C ILE A 15 15.45 6.81 -28.60
N ARG A 16 15.27 7.15 -27.31
CA ARG A 16 15.68 6.28 -26.19
C ARG A 16 15.05 4.89 -26.28
N ALA A 17 13.75 4.78 -26.51
CA ALA A 17 13.06 3.49 -26.60
C ALA A 17 13.60 2.62 -27.76
N HIS A 18 13.84 3.20 -28.94
CA HIS A 18 14.39 2.47 -30.09
C HIS A 18 15.84 2.03 -29.86
N ALA A 19 16.64 2.89 -29.24
CA ALA A 19 18.04 2.59 -28.99
C ALA A 19 18.23 1.56 -27.86
N LEU A 20 17.40 1.60 -26.81
CA LEU A 20 17.34 0.55 -25.77
C LEU A 20 16.92 -0.80 -26.36
N ALA A 21 15.93 -0.83 -27.25
CA ALA A 21 15.53 -2.07 -27.95
C ALA A 21 16.65 -2.66 -28.83
N ARG A 22 17.64 -1.86 -29.22
CA ARG A 22 18.83 -2.28 -29.97
C ARG A 22 20.06 -2.54 -29.07
N GLY A 23 19.90 -2.47 -27.75
CA GLY A 23 20.99 -2.70 -26.79
C GLY A 23 22.07 -1.61 -26.76
N ARG A 24 21.76 -0.38 -27.20
CA ARG A 24 22.70 0.75 -27.14
C ARG A 24 22.83 1.32 -25.72
N GLY A 25 24.02 1.79 -25.37
CA GLY A 25 24.31 2.35 -24.05
C GLY A 25 23.83 3.80 -23.88
N PRO A 26 23.70 4.31 -22.65
CA PRO A 26 23.22 5.68 -22.38
C PRO A 26 24.02 6.79 -23.10
N VAL A 27 25.33 6.60 -23.30
CA VAL A 27 26.19 7.56 -24.00
C VAL A 27 25.83 7.67 -25.48
N ASP A 28 25.64 6.53 -26.15
CA ASP A 28 25.23 6.48 -27.56
C ASP A 28 23.83 7.09 -27.74
N ILE A 29 22.93 6.80 -26.79
CA ILE A 29 21.57 7.36 -26.78
C ILE A 29 21.62 8.87 -26.61
N ALA A 30 22.45 9.39 -25.70
CA ALA A 30 22.61 10.82 -25.48
C ALA A 30 23.16 11.53 -26.72
N GLN A 31 24.12 10.91 -27.42
CA GLN A 31 24.62 11.43 -28.68
C GLN A 31 23.51 11.49 -29.74
N GLU A 32 22.75 10.41 -29.93
CA GLU A 32 21.64 10.35 -30.90
C GLU A 32 20.54 11.37 -30.57
N ILE A 33 20.23 11.58 -29.29
CA ILE A 33 19.30 12.62 -28.84
C ILE A 33 19.84 14.01 -29.15
N HIS A 34 21.12 14.30 -28.87
CA HIS A 34 21.70 15.60 -29.13
C HIS A 34 21.77 15.91 -30.64
N GLU A 35 22.13 14.95 -31.48
CA GLU A 35 22.19 15.12 -32.94
C GLU A 35 20.80 15.43 -33.54
N GLN A 36 19.75 14.76 -33.06
CA GLN A 36 18.39 14.94 -33.60
C GLN A 36 17.62 16.09 -32.96
N CYS A 37 17.77 16.29 -31.64
CA CYS A 37 17.01 17.29 -30.88
C CYS A 37 17.77 18.62 -30.71
N GLY A 38 19.09 18.64 -30.90
CA GLY A 38 19.92 19.84 -30.84
C GLY A 38 19.49 20.89 -31.86
N PRO A 39 19.46 20.58 -33.17
CA PRO A 39 19.06 21.53 -34.21
C PRO A 39 17.61 22.01 -34.12
N LEU A 40 16.71 21.18 -33.57
CA LEU A 40 15.28 21.46 -33.51
C LEU A 40 14.85 22.22 -32.26
N PHE A 41 15.51 21.96 -31.12
CA PHE A 41 15.06 22.43 -29.80
C PHE A 41 16.16 23.10 -28.97
N GLY A 42 17.39 23.22 -29.48
CA GLY A 42 18.52 23.74 -28.71
C GLY A 42 18.94 22.80 -27.57
N THR A 43 18.74 21.49 -27.73
CA THR A 43 19.06 20.49 -26.70
C THR A 43 20.56 20.44 -26.45
N SER A 44 21.01 20.90 -25.27
CA SER A 44 22.42 20.79 -24.87
C SER A 44 22.84 19.34 -24.61
N ARG A 45 24.16 19.08 -24.58
CA ARG A 45 24.69 17.74 -24.25
C ARG A 45 24.31 17.28 -22.86
N ILE A 46 24.32 18.18 -21.86
CA ILE A 46 23.87 17.87 -20.49
C ILE A 46 22.42 17.38 -20.49
N LYS A 47 21.54 18.12 -21.19
CA LYS A 47 20.13 17.77 -21.30
C LYS A 47 19.93 16.44 -22.06
N ALA A 48 20.70 16.21 -23.12
CA ALA A 48 20.65 14.98 -23.88
C ALA A 48 21.03 13.75 -23.03
N HIS A 49 22.05 13.85 -22.17
CA HIS A 49 22.39 12.80 -21.21
C HIS A 49 21.26 12.55 -20.23
N ARG A 50 20.67 13.58 -19.62
CA ARG A 50 19.49 13.38 -18.74
C ARG A 50 18.35 12.66 -19.46
N LEU A 51 18.03 13.08 -20.70
CA LEU A 51 16.98 12.47 -21.51
C LEU A 51 17.32 11.03 -21.91
N ALA A 52 18.59 10.70 -22.13
CA ALA A 52 19.05 9.33 -22.41
C ALA A 52 18.90 8.40 -21.21
N HIS A 53 19.17 8.88 -20.00
CA HIS A 53 18.84 8.16 -18.76
C HIS A 53 17.32 8.11 -18.53
N GLY A 54 16.57 9.07 -19.10
CA GLY A 54 15.13 9.22 -18.98
C GLY A 54 14.67 9.42 -17.55
N VAL A 55 15.41 10.27 -16.85
CA VAL A 55 15.17 10.68 -15.47
C VAL A 55 14.79 12.17 -15.44
N ALA A 56 14.11 12.60 -14.38
CA ALA A 56 13.76 13.99 -14.15
C ALA A 56 14.98 14.80 -13.66
N LEU A 57 14.86 16.14 -13.67
CA LEU A 57 15.88 17.02 -13.11
C LEU A 57 16.10 16.74 -11.61
N SER A 58 15.00 16.50 -10.88
CA SER A 58 14.99 16.14 -9.45
C SER A 58 15.87 14.92 -9.15
N ASP A 59 15.85 13.91 -10.03
CA ASP A 59 16.57 12.66 -9.84
C ASP A 59 18.09 12.88 -9.94
N ILE A 60 18.53 13.72 -10.88
CA ILE A 60 19.94 14.09 -11.01
C ILE A 60 20.38 14.92 -9.81
N VAL A 61 19.55 15.87 -9.36
CA VAL A 61 19.83 16.66 -8.15
C VAL A 61 19.96 15.75 -6.92
N ALA A 62 19.06 14.78 -6.75
CA ALA A 62 19.11 13.82 -5.66
C ALA A 62 20.36 12.94 -5.71
N GLN A 63 20.75 12.46 -6.90
CA GLN A 63 21.98 11.68 -7.08
C GLN A 63 23.24 12.49 -6.77
N VAL A 64 23.30 13.76 -7.18
CA VAL A 64 24.43 14.65 -6.81
C VAL A 64 24.46 14.86 -5.29
N LYS A 65 23.32 15.10 -4.63
CA LYS A 65 23.26 15.24 -3.16
C LYS A 65 23.74 13.97 -2.44
N ALA A 66 23.32 12.79 -2.92
CA ALA A 66 23.78 11.53 -2.37
C ALA A 66 25.31 11.34 -2.51
N LEU A 67 25.91 11.79 -3.62
CA LEU A 67 27.37 11.75 -3.77
C LEU A 67 28.09 12.68 -2.78
N TYR A 68 27.53 13.85 -2.45
CA TYR A 68 28.07 14.72 -1.40
C TYR A 68 28.00 14.07 -0.02
N GLU A 69 26.88 13.40 0.29
CA GLU A 69 26.70 12.69 1.56
C GLU A 69 27.70 11.53 1.72
N VAL A 70 27.91 10.74 0.66
CA VAL A 70 28.90 9.65 0.64
C VAL A 70 30.32 10.18 0.88
N GLU A 71 30.62 11.39 0.40
CA GLU A 71 31.91 12.04 0.63
C GLU A 71 31.99 12.85 1.94
N GLY A 72 30.92 12.84 2.77
CA GLY A 72 30.88 13.57 4.03
C GLY A 72 30.88 15.11 3.88
N LYS A 73 30.44 15.61 2.73
CA LYS A 73 30.41 17.05 2.41
C LYS A 73 29.06 17.68 2.78
N PRO A 74 29.02 19.00 3.07
CA PRO A 74 27.76 19.71 3.28
C PRO A 74 26.89 19.69 2.02
N LEU A 75 25.57 19.59 2.19
CA LEU A 75 24.62 19.48 1.08
C LEU A 75 24.82 20.60 0.04
N PRO A 76 24.91 20.27 -1.25
CA PRO A 76 25.14 21.25 -2.30
C PRO A 76 23.90 22.14 -2.48
N ARG A 77 24.13 23.40 -2.86
CA ARG A 77 23.08 24.35 -3.28
C ARG A 77 22.53 24.06 -4.68
N LEU A 78 22.79 22.87 -5.23
CA LEU A 78 22.26 22.44 -6.51
C LEU A 78 20.78 22.07 -6.37
N GLY A 79 19.92 22.78 -7.10
CA GLY A 79 18.49 22.51 -7.23
C GLY A 79 18.07 22.43 -8.69
N GLU A 80 16.81 22.07 -8.95
CA GLU A 80 16.29 21.86 -10.32
C GLU A 80 16.41 23.10 -11.19
N THR A 81 16.16 24.29 -10.64
CA THR A 81 16.32 25.57 -11.34
C THR A 81 17.76 25.80 -11.81
N LEU A 82 18.75 25.44 -10.97
CA LEU A 82 20.16 25.61 -11.31
C LEU A 82 20.62 24.58 -12.35
N LEU A 83 20.17 23.33 -12.21
CA LEU A 83 20.44 22.29 -13.21
C LEU A 83 19.76 22.60 -14.56
N SER A 84 18.54 23.13 -14.54
CA SER A 84 17.84 23.62 -15.74
C SER A 84 18.61 24.77 -16.41
N ALA A 85 19.19 25.68 -15.64
CA ALA A 85 20.06 26.74 -16.15
C ALA A 85 21.36 26.20 -16.79
N TYR A 86 21.87 25.05 -16.33
CA TYR A 86 22.97 24.35 -17.00
C TYR A 86 22.51 23.67 -18.30
N GLU A 87 21.34 23.04 -18.28
CA GLU A 87 20.75 22.38 -19.46
C GLU A 87 20.40 23.35 -20.59
N SER A 88 20.03 24.59 -20.28
CA SER A 88 19.75 25.65 -21.27
C SER A 88 21.00 26.41 -21.72
N GLY A 89 22.16 26.16 -21.11
CA GLY A 89 23.39 26.91 -21.37
C GLY A 89 23.41 28.32 -20.76
N TYR A 90 22.37 28.71 -20.01
CA TYR A 90 22.28 30.01 -19.33
C TYR A 90 23.36 30.19 -18.25
N LYS A 91 23.73 29.11 -17.56
CA LYS A 91 24.88 29.06 -16.64
C LYS A 91 25.79 27.91 -17.00
N ARG A 92 27.07 28.05 -16.67
CA ARG A 92 28.03 26.94 -16.72
C ARG A 92 28.22 26.34 -15.33
N PRO A 93 28.26 25.01 -15.18
CA PRO A 93 28.58 24.37 -13.92
C PRO A 93 30.03 24.70 -13.55
N GLY A 94 30.26 25.01 -12.27
CA GLY A 94 31.61 25.13 -11.73
C GLY A 94 32.34 23.77 -11.75
N PRO A 95 33.67 23.75 -11.53
CA PRO A 95 34.47 22.53 -11.63
C PRO A 95 33.98 21.39 -10.72
N GLU A 96 33.45 21.71 -9.54
CA GLU A 96 32.88 20.74 -8.61
C GLU A 96 31.55 20.16 -9.12
N TYR A 97 30.60 20.99 -9.56
CA TYR A 97 29.34 20.47 -10.11
C TYR A 97 29.53 19.71 -11.42
N LEU A 98 30.48 20.13 -12.26
CA LEU A 98 30.84 19.39 -13.46
C LEU A 98 31.35 17.99 -13.11
N HIS A 99 32.19 17.86 -12.07
CA HIS A 99 32.65 16.56 -11.58
C HIS A 99 31.50 15.62 -11.19
N TYR A 100 30.54 16.11 -10.41
CA TYR A 100 29.41 15.27 -9.99
C TYR A 100 28.45 14.95 -11.13
N LEU A 101 28.24 15.86 -12.08
CA LEU A 101 27.46 15.56 -13.29
C LEU A 101 28.14 14.47 -14.13
N CYS A 102 29.47 14.55 -14.30
CA CYS A 102 30.27 13.50 -14.93
C CYS A 102 30.15 12.16 -14.20
N ALA A 103 30.15 12.16 -12.86
CA ALA A 103 29.99 10.95 -12.05
C ALA A 103 28.59 10.32 -12.19
N VAL A 104 27.54 11.14 -12.17
CA VAL A 104 26.15 10.68 -12.31
C VAL A 104 25.90 10.10 -13.71
N TYR A 105 26.33 10.81 -14.76
CA TYR A 105 26.18 10.34 -16.13
C TYR A 105 27.22 9.29 -16.54
N ARG A 106 28.26 9.07 -15.72
CA ARG A 106 29.40 8.17 -15.98
C ARG A 106 30.12 8.50 -17.29
N VAL A 107 30.36 9.79 -17.52
CA VAL A 107 31.02 10.31 -18.72
C VAL A 107 32.09 11.33 -18.38
N GLU A 108 33.02 11.52 -19.30
CA GLU A 108 34.05 12.57 -19.20
C GLU A 108 33.48 13.96 -19.56
N PRO A 109 34.13 15.05 -19.09
CA PRO A 109 33.72 16.43 -19.40
C PRO A 109 33.49 16.73 -20.89
N ASP A 110 34.28 16.13 -21.78
CA ASP A 110 34.14 16.30 -23.24
C ASP A 110 32.78 15.82 -23.75
N ALA A 111 32.21 14.76 -23.14
CA ALA A 111 30.88 14.27 -23.50
C ALA A 111 29.76 15.24 -23.11
N LEU A 112 30.03 16.20 -22.22
CA LEU A 112 29.13 17.27 -21.78
C LEU A 112 29.44 18.63 -22.43
N ASP A 113 30.37 18.69 -23.39
CA ASP A 113 30.86 19.92 -24.07
C ASP A 113 31.82 20.80 -23.23
N TYR A 114 32.62 20.20 -22.36
CA TYR A 114 33.61 20.91 -21.54
C TYR A 114 35.03 20.37 -21.76
N GLN A 115 35.91 21.17 -22.38
CA GLN A 115 37.28 20.81 -22.74
C GLN A 115 38.30 20.82 -21.57
N SER A 116 37.84 20.96 -20.34
CA SER A 116 38.71 21.02 -19.16
C SER A 116 38.78 19.64 -18.48
N PRO A 117 39.98 19.15 -18.12
CA PRO A 117 40.09 17.89 -17.39
C PRO A 117 39.34 17.97 -16.07
N CYS A 118 38.70 16.87 -15.67
CA CYS A 118 37.96 16.85 -14.43
C CYS A 118 38.90 17.00 -13.22
N ILE A 119 38.47 17.77 -12.21
CA ILE A 119 39.26 18.07 -10.99
C ILE A 119 39.69 16.85 -10.18
N CYS A 120 39.05 15.69 -10.37
CA CYS A 120 39.38 14.48 -9.61
C CYS A 120 40.59 13.71 -10.16
N GLY A 121 41.10 14.06 -11.34
CA GLY A 121 42.26 13.43 -11.97
C GLY A 121 42.08 11.95 -12.34
N ARG A 122 40.85 11.42 -12.24
CA ARG A 122 40.46 10.03 -12.52
C ARG A 122 39.27 10.07 -13.49
N GLY A 123 39.19 9.10 -14.41
CA GLY A 123 38.04 9.00 -15.31
C GLY A 123 36.76 8.52 -14.63
N HIS A 124 35.61 8.93 -15.14
CA HIS A 124 34.25 8.60 -14.71
C HIS A 124 33.66 7.44 -15.51
N ALA A 125 34.20 7.16 -16.70
CA ALA A 125 33.79 6.04 -17.55
C ALA A 125 34.33 4.70 -17.03
N THR A 126 33.52 3.99 -16.23
CA THR A 126 33.65 2.58 -15.80
C THR A 126 35.05 2.07 -15.42
N ARG A 127 35.23 1.86 -14.12
CA ARG A 127 36.21 0.95 -13.52
C ARG A 127 35.81 -0.50 -13.83
N ALA A 128 36.29 -1.06 -14.94
CA ALA A 128 36.28 -2.50 -15.16
C ALA A 128 37.48 -3.13 -14.41
N GLY A 129 37.23 -3.79 -13.27
CA GLY A 129 38.21 -4.66 -12.61
C GLY A 129 38.29 -4.54 -11.08
N ALA A 130 37.54 -5.41 -10.37
CA ALA A 130 37.96 -6.13 -9.16
C ALA A 130 36.77 -6.87 -8.50
N ALA A 131 36.29 -7.92 -9.15
CA ALA A 131 35.68 -9.07 -8.48
C ALA A 131 35.93 -10.27 -9.40
N SER A 132 37.06 -10.94 -9.18
CA SER A 132 37.41 -12.18 -9.86
C SER A 132 36.34 -13.24 -9.56
N VAL A 133 35.59 -13.62 -10.59
CA VAL A 133 34.82 -14.87 -10.61
C VAL A 133 35.82 -16.03 -10.50
N PRO A 134 35.73 -16.93 -9.50
CA PRO A 134 36.58 -18.11 -9.48
C PRO A 134 36.18 -19.03 -10.64
N GLN A 135 37.12 -19.32 -11.54
CA GLN A 135 36.95 -20.33 -12.57
C GLN A 135 36.80 -21.74 -11.95
N PRO A 136 36.01 -22.64 -12.57
CA PRO A 136 35.88 -24.01 -12.11
C PRO A 136 37.17 -24.79 -12.39
N ARG A 137 37.76 -25.39 -11.35
CA ARG A 137 38.86 -26.34 -11.50
C ARG A 137 38.32 -27.71 -11.89
N VAL A 138 38.92 -28.29 -12.94
CA VAL A 138 38.78 -29.68 -13.37
C VAL A 138 39.35 -30.62 -12.29
N PRO A 139 38.78 -31.81 -12.06
CA PRO A 139 39.06 -32.61 -10.87
C PRO A 139 40.30 -33.49 -11.05
N ASP A 140 41.18 -33.49 -10.04
CA ASP A 140 42.20 -34.51 -9.90
C ASP A 140 41.67 -35.66 -9.00
N GLN A 141 42.00 -36.88 -9.39
CA GLN A 141 41.34 -38.10 -8.96
C GLN A 141 42.04 -38.81 -7.78
N ARG A 142 41.20 -39.42 -6.93
CA ARG A 142 41.38 -40.61 -6.04
C ARG A 142 41.85 -40.39 -4.59
N PRO A 143 41.52 -41.33 -3.66
CA PRO A 143 40.38 -42.23 -3.60
C PRO A 143 39.61 -42.18 -2.25
N VAL A 144 38.36 -42.67 -2.30
CA VAL A 144 37.41 -42.85 -1.18
C VAL A 144 37.83 -44.04 -0.30
N PRO A 145 37.55 -44.00 1.02
CA PRO A 145 36.66 -45.01 1.59
C PRO A 145 35.61 -44.48 2.58
N ASP A 146 34.35 -44.78 2.26
CA ASP A 146 33.22 -45.32 3.06
C ASP A 146 32.67 -44.61 4.33
N PRO A 147 31.39 -44.88 4.71
CA PRO A 147 30.39 -43.83 4.86
C PRO A 147 29.60 -44.01 6.15
N ASP A 148 29.93 -43.29 7.21
CA ASP A 148 29.08 -43.31 8.40
C ASP A 148 29.08 -41.95 9.11
N ALA A 149 27.89 -41.63 9.63
CA ALA A 149 27.53 -40.48 10.45
C ALA A 149 27.12 -39.20 9.69
N ILE A 150 25.85 -39.19 9.28
CA ILE A 150 25.04 -37.97 9.27
C ILE A 150 24.64 -37.65 10.73
N VAL A 151 24.61 -36.35 11.01
CA VAL A 151 23.85 -35.63 12.05
C VAL A 151 24.59 -35.36 13.36
N GLY A 152 24.95 -34.08 13.54
CA GLY A 152 25.09 -33.48 14.86
C GLY A 152 26.14 -32.39 14.96
N ALA A 153 25.87 -31.18 14.46
CA ALA A 153 26.49 -29.97 15.01
C ALA A 153 25.70 -28.72 14.62
N ILE A 154 24.89 -28.27 15.58
CA ILE A 154 24.45 -26.88 15.74
C ILE A 154 25.69 -25.97 15.67
N VAL A 155 25.64 -24.94 14.83
CA VAL A 155 26.54 -23.78 14.92
C VAL A 155 25.68 -22.52 15.06
N PRO A 156 26.04 -21.59 15.95
CA PRO A 156 25.14 -20.59 16.52
C PRO A 156 24.96 -19.39 15.59
N ARG A 157 23.80 -18.73 15.72
CA ARG A 157 23.59 -17.35 15.25
C ARG A 157 24.61 -16.46 15.95
N SER A 158 25.49 -15.83 15.18
CA SER A 158 26.18 -14.63 15.63
C SER A 158 25.27 -13.42 15.43
N GLU A 159 25.35 -12.57 16.44
CA GLU A 159 24.43 -11.51 16.84
C GLU A 159 24.63 -10.19 16.08
N GLU A 160 23.61 -9.34 16.26
CA GLU A 160 23.70 -7.88 16.29
C GLU A 160 24.12 -7.14 15.01
N ARG A 161 23.10 -6.82 14.19
CA ARG A 161 23.10 -5.53 13.48
C ARG A 161 22.50 -4.47 14.41
N PRO A 162 23.20 -3.36 14.71
CA PRO A 162 22.64 -2.26 15.46
C PRO A 162 21.46 -1.67 14.68
N TRP A 163 20.29 -1.75 15.31
CA TRP A 163 19.15 -0.92 15.00
C TRP A 163 19.59 0.53 15.16
N ALA A 164 19.47 1.32 14.09
CA ALA A 164 19.64 2.75 14.19
C ALA A 164 18.51 3.28 15.09
N THR A 165 18.87 3.60 16.33
CA THR A 165 18.13 4.48 17.23
C THR A 165 17.83 5.77 16.49
N VAL A 166 16.62 5.92 15.98
CA VAL A 166 16.05 7.22 15.65
C VAL A 166 15.54 7.79 16.97
N ASN A 167 16.44 8.41 17.72
CA ASN A 167 16.05 9.29 18.80
C ASN A 167 16.58 10.69 18.53
N ASP A 168 15.70 11.65 18.75
CA ASP A 168 15.88 13.10 18.70
C ASP A 168 15.87 13.79 17.33
N LEU A 169 14.70 13.72 16.69
CA LEU A 169 14.08 14.96 16.18
C LEU A 169 12.85 15.26 17.04
N ARG A 170 13.09 15.73 18.27
CA ARG A 170 12.12 16.56 18.98
C ARG A 170 11.90 17.80 18.12
N GLY A 171 10.85 17.75 17.30
CA GLY A 171 10.32 18.90 16.60
C GLY A 171 9.97 19.97 17.63
N HIS A 172 10.67 21.10 17.55
CA HIS A 172 10.08 22.37 17.93
C HIS A 172 9.13 22.81 16.80
N ASP A 173 7.98 22.13 16.71
CA ASP A 173 6.79 22.70 16.09
C ASP A 173 5.82 23.02 17.22
N ARG A 174 6.07 24.17 17.85
CA ARG A 174 5.04 24.84 18.64
C ARG A 174 4.06 25.48 17.65
N ALA A 175 2.80 25.17 17.92
CA ALA A 175 1.57 25.67 17.35
C ALA A 175 1.56 27.18 16.99
N ASP A 176 0.70 27.45 15.99
CA ASP A 176 -0.04 28.68 15.77
C ASP A 176 0.77 29.94 15.43
N GLY A 177 1.20 30.01 14.16
CA GLY A 177 1.27 31.28 13.44
C GLY A 177 0.01 31.43 12.58
N PRO A 178 -0.67 32.59 12.57
CA PRO A 178 -1.79 32.79 11.65
C PRO A 178 -1.27 32.59 10.22
N LEU A 179 -2.04 31.87 9.40
CA LEU A 179 -1.84 31.75 7.96
C LEU A 179 -1.73 33.17 7.38
N THR A 180 -0.53 33.71 7.30
CA THR A 180 -0.25 34.89 6.49
C THR A 180 -0.41 34.41 5.06
N LEU A 181 -1.60 34.63 4.51
CA LEU A 181 -1.78 34.76 3.07
C LEU A 181 -0.70 35.74 2.63
N ASP A 182 0.33 35.22 1.95
CA ASP A 182 1.32 36.03 1.24
C ASP A 182 0.58 36.69 0.06
N VAL A 183 -0.23 37.70 0.36
CA VAL A 183 -0.86 38.55 -0.64
C VAL A 183 0.28 39.40 -1.15
N GLY A 184 0.89 38.97 -2.26
CA GLY A 184 2.04 39.66 -2.84
C GLY A 184 1.75 41.16 -3.02
N GLU A 185 2.77 42.02 -2.90
CA GLU A 185 2.63 43.48 -2.93
C GLU A 185 1.78 43.99 -4.11
N GLU A 186 1.85 43.31 -5.26
CA GLU A 186 1.09 43.60 -6.47
C GLU A 186 -0.43 43.38 -6.29
N ASP A 187 -0.85 42.38 -5.53
CA ASP A 187 -2.26 42.10 -5.25
C ASP A 187 -2.84 43.14 -4.27
N ILE A 188 -2.01 43.67 -3.37
CA ILE A 188 -2.35 44.77 -2.47
C ILE A 188 -2.53 46.08 -3.26
N VAL A 189 -1.63 46.37 -4.21
CA VAL A 189 -1.71 47.55 -5.09
C VAL A 189 -2.96 47.47 -5.96
N LEU A 190 -3.20 46.33 -6.62
CA LEU A 190 -4.38 46.10 -7.43
C LEU A 190 -5.67 46.29 -6.62
N ARG A 191 -5.74 45.68 -5.43
CA ARG A 191 -6.90 45.82 -4.52
C ARG A 191 -7.13 47.28 -4.13
N ARG A 192 -6.08 48.03 -3.78
CA ARG A 192 -6.19 49.46 -3.41
C ARG A 192 -6.74 50.29 -4.57
N THR A 193 -6.19 50.12 -5.76
CA THR A 193 -6.62 50.85 -6.96
C THR A 193 -8.08 50.54 -7.32
N LEU A 194 -8.48 49.26 -7.26
CA LEU A 194 -9.87 48.84 -7.47
C LEU A 194 -10.84 49.49 -6.45
N LEU A 195 -10.46 49.53 -5.17
CA LEU A 195 -11.29 50.16 -4.13
C LEU A 195 -11.44 51.67 -4.33
N GLN A 196 -10.39 52.36 -4.78
CA GLN A 196 -10.46 53.80 -5.09
C GLN A 196 -11.36 54.08 -6.29
N LEU A 197 -11.27 53.28 -7.36
CA LEU A 197 -12.16 53.37 -8.52
C LEU A 197 -13.64 53.14 -8.14
N LEU A 198 -13.91 52.13 -7.31
CA LEU A 198 -15.27 51.85 -6.81
C LEU A 198 -15.83 52.98 -5.93
N ALA A 199 -14.97 53.71 -5.22
CA ALA A 199 -15.34 54.88 -4.43
C ALA A 199 -15.55 56.16 -5.26
N GLY A 200 -15.47 56.06 -6.60
CA GLY A 200 -15.64 57.19 -7.51
C GLY A 200 -14.42 58.12 -7.61
N ALA A 201 -13.25 57.69 -7.12
CA ALA A 201 -12.03 58.46 -7.29
C ALA A 201 -11.55 58.38 -8.75
N GLY A 202 -11.15 59.52 -9.32
CA GLY A 202 -10.54 59.59 -10.65
C GLY A 202 -9.11 59.05 -10.61
N VAL A 203 -8.96 57.73 -10.78
CA VAL A 203 -7.65 57.07 -10.85
C VAL A 203 -7.30 56.77 -12.30
N ALA A 204 -6.09 57.09 -12.73
CA ALA A 204 -5.61 56.78 -14.07
C ALA A 204 -5.35 55.26 -14.19
N LEU A 205 -5.97 54.62 -15.20
CA LEU A 205 -5.72 53.22 -15.55
C LEU A 205 -4.45 53.15 -16.41
N ASP A 206 -3.31 52.92 -15.78
CA ASP A 206 -2.00 52.87 -16.45
C ASP A 206 -1.54 51.43 -16.75
N GLY A 207 -0.36 51.30 -17.36
CA GLY A 207 0.24 50.01 -17.66
C GLY A 207 0.56 49.17 -16.41
N GLN A 208 0.78 49.81 -15.25
CA GLN A 208 1.03 49.12 -13.99
C GLN A 208 -0.25 48.44 -13.47
N PHE A 209 -1.40 49.14 -13.55
CA PHE A 209 -2.69 48.55 -13.22
C PHE A 209 -3.03 47.37 -14.14
N LEU A 210 -2.91 47.54 -15.47
CA LEU A 210 -3.20 46.46 -16.42
C LEU A 210 -2.23 45.27 -16.26
N GLY A 211 -0.96 45.52 -15.94
CA GLY A 211 0.02 44.50 -15.61
C GLY A 211 -0.37 43.71 -14.35
N ALA A 212 -0.84 44.39 -13.30
CA ALA A 212 -1.32 43.74 -12.08
C ALA A 212 -2.58 42.88 -12.33
N VAL A 213 -3.48 43.32 -13.21
CA VAL A 213 -4.66 42.53 -13.64
C VAL A 213 -4.24 41.24 -14.38
N ASP A 214 -3.34 41.31 -15.37
CA ASP A 214 -2.86 40.10 -16.05
C ASP A 214 -2.08 39.18 -15.11
N ASN A 215 -1.31 39.74 -14.17
CA ASN A 215 -0.60 38.97 -13.17
C ASN A 215 -1.56 38.22 -12.23
N LEU A 216 -2.64 38.87 -11.75
CA LEU A 216 -3.68 38.19 -10.96
C LEU A 216 -4.31 37.03 -11.75
N ARG A 217 -4.61 37.25 -13.04
CA ARG A 217 -5.15 36.21 -13.93
C ARG A 217 -4.17 35.03 -14.06
N ARG A 218 -2.87 35.29 -14.29
CA ARG A 218 -1.83 34.24 -14.39
C ARG A 218 -1.63 33.49 -13.07
N LYS A 219 -1.56 34.20 -11.94
CA LYS A 219 -1.49 33.57 -10.61
C LYS A 219 -2.68 32.67 -10.34
N MET A 220 -3.87 33.05 -10.80
CA MET A 220 -5.05 32.18 -10.73
C MET A 220 -4.86 30.94 -11.60
N ASP A 221 -4.43 31.07 -12.85
CA ASP A 221 -4.13 29.93 -13.73
C ASP A 221 -3.08 28.98 -13.09
N ASP A 222 -1.99 29.53 -12.56
CA ASP A 222 -0.92 28.78 -11.88
C ASP A 222 -1.45 28.10 -10.62
N THR A 223 -2.30 28.77 -9.83
CA THR A 223 -2.97 28.17 -8.67
C THR A 223 -3.86 27.02 -9.09
N LEU A 224 -4.55 27.14 -10.24
CA LEU A 224 -5.46 26.11 -10.74
C LEU A 224 -4.73 24.88 -11.28
N VAL A 225 -3.55 25.05 -11.86
CA VAL A 225 -2.76 23.95 -12.45
C VAL A 225 -1.73 23.39 -11.48
N GLY A 226 -1.31 24.16 -10.48
CA GLY A 226 -0.29 23.79 -9.50
C GLY A 226 -0.66 22.52 -8.73
N ALA A 227 0.27 21.57 -8.68
CA ALA A 227 0.13 20.30 -7.96
C ALA A 227 1.39 20.06 -7.13
N THR A 228 1.23 19.57 -5.90
CA THR A 228 2.37 19.13 -5.09
C THR A 228 2.71 17.67 -5.32
N VAL A 229 1.80 16.92 -5.95
CA VAL A 229 2.00 15.53 -6.36
C VAL A 229 2.11 15.44 -7.88
N SER A 230 3.03 14.62 -8.39
CA SER A 230 3.17 14.30 -9.80
C SER A 230 2.37 13.04 -10.14
N PRO A 231 1.92 12.87 -11.40
CA PRO A 231 1.24 11.65 -11.82
C PRO A 231 2.03 10.38 -11.53
N THR A 232 3.35 10.40 -11.71
CA THR A 232 4.23 9.25 -11.43
C THR A 232 4.29 8.89 -9.95
N MET A 233 4.24 9.86 -9.05
CA MET A 233 4.16 9.58 -7.61
C MET A 233 2.82 8.91 -7.25
N LEU A 234 1.72 9.34 -7.88
CA LEU A 234 0.42 8.67 -7.71
C LEU A 234 0.44 7.25 -8.26
N ASP A 235 0.98 7.05 -9.46
CA ASP A 235 1.09 5.71 -10.08
C ASP A 235 1.87 4.76 -9.14
N GLN A 236 2.95 5.25 -8.54
CA GLN A 236 3.74 4.48 -7.58
C GLN A 236 2.97 4.15 -6.29
N TRP A 237 2.21 5.10 -5.73
CA TRP A 237 1.40 4.84 -4.54
C TRP A 237 0.24 3.89 -4.84
N GLU A 238 -0.38 3.98 -6.01
CA GLU A 238 -1.41 3.04 -6.47
C GLU A 238 -0.82 1.62 -6.61
N GLU A 239 0.35 1.49 -7.24
CA GLU A 239 1.05 0.21 -7.37
C GLU A 239 1.45 -0.35 -6.00
N THR A 240 1.97 0.49 -5.10
CA THR A 240 2.35 0.09 -3.74
C THR A 240 1.13 -0.37 -2.95
N THR A 241 0.03 0.39 -3.03
CA THR A 241 -1.25 0.06 -2.38
C THR A 241 -1.77 -1.29 -2.86
N TYR A 242 -1.77 -1.53 -4.17
CA TYR A 242 -2.14 -2.83 -4.75
C TYR A 242 -1.17 -3.95 -4.33
N GLY A 243 0.13 -3.63 -4.24
CA GLY A 243 1.18 -4.54 -3.79
C GLY A 243 0.94 -5.13 -2.40
N TYR A 244 0.31 -4.37 -1.48
CA TYR A 244 -0.07 -4.86 -0.16
C TYR A 244 -1.04 -6.05 -0.20
N GLY A 245 -1.91 -6.13 -1.22
CA GLY A 245 -2.82 -7.27 -1.38
C GLY A 245 -2.08 -8.61 -1.37
N ARG A 246 -0.94 -8.68 -2.07
CA ARG A 246 -0.13 -9.91 -2.17
C ARG A 246 0.60 -10.28 -0.87
N GLN A 247 0.86 -9.31 -0.01
CA GLN A 247 1.62 -9.50 1.23
C GLN A 247 0.72 -9.75 2.45
N TYR A 248 -0.56 -9.32 2.38
CA TYR A 248 -1.49 -9.28 3.50
C TYR A 248 -1.59 -10.57 4.31
N GLN A 249 -1.62 -11.74 3.66
CA GLN A 249 -1.74 -13.03 4.35
C GLN A 249 -0.40 -13.59 4.86
N ALA A 250 0.72 -13.16 4.29
CA ALA A 250 2.06 -13.70 4.55
C ALA A 250 2.86 -12.86 5.55
N THR A 251 2.50 -11.59 5.76
CA THR A 251 3.18 -10.68 6.68
C THR A 251 2.47 -10.65 8.05
N PRO A 252 3.19 -10.65 9.19
CA PRO A 252 2.61 -10.44 10.51
C PRO A 252 1.78 -9.14 10.57
N SER A 253 0.57 -9.20 11.16
CA SER A 253 -0.40 -8.11 11.08
C SER A 253 0.12 -6.76 11.60
N LEU A 254 0.87 -6.76 12.71
CA LEU A 254 1.45 -5.51 13.25
C LEU A 254 2.49 -4.91 12.30
N ARG A 255 3.32 -5.74 11.65
CA ARG A 255 4.30 -5.26 10.68
C ARG A 255 3.60 -4.69 9.44
N MET A 256 2.60 -5.41 8.94
CA MET A 256 1.77 -4.95 7.84
C MET A 256 1.13 -3.58 8.14
N LEU A 257 0.66 -3.38 9.38
CA LEU A 257 0.11 -2.09 9.81
C LEU A 257 1.15 -0.97 9.71
N CYS A 258 2.37 -1.20 10.20
CA CYS A 258 3.44 -0.21 10.14
C CYS A 258 3.74 0.20 8.70
N ASP A 259 3.87 -0.77 7.79
CA ASP A 259 4.17 -0.49 6.37
C ASP A 259 3.04 0.33 5.73
N VAL A 260 1.78 -0.08 5.91
CA VAL A 260 0.60 0.63 5.38
C VAL A 260 0.48 2.05 5.95
N LEU A 261 0.77 2.24 7.24
CA LEU A 261 0.67 3.56 7.89
C LEU A 261 1.74 4.55 7.42
N LEU A 262 2.92 4.07 7.01
CA LEU A 262 3.95 4.93 6.41
C LEU A 262 3.44 5.57 5.13
N ASP A 263 2.92 4.77 4.18
CA ASP A 263 2.34 5.30 2.95
C ASP A 263 1.09 6.13 3.21
N PHE A 264 0.23 5.69 4.15
CA PHE A 264 -0.98 6.43 4.50
C PHE A 264 -0.64 7.84 5.05
N SER A 265 0.46 7.98 5.79
CA SER A 265 0.92 9.26 6.30
C SER A 265 1.38 10.22 5.19
N GLU A 266 2.05 9.70 4.15
CA GLU A 266 2.48 10.48 3.00
C GLU A 266 1.29 10.89 2.12
N VAL A 267 0.36 9.98 1.86
CA VAL A 267 -0.89 10.29 1.13
C VAL A 267 -1.69 11.36 1.88
N ARG A 268 -1.83 11.23 3.21
CA ARG A 268 -2.46 12.26 4.06
C ARG A 268 -1.78 13.62 3.89
N ARG A 269 -0.45 13.67 3.86
CA ARG A 269 0.32 14.90 3.68
C ARG A 269 0.04 15.58 2.34
N MET A 270 -0.21 14.81 1.28
CA MET A 270 -0.59 15.35 -0.02
C MET A 270 -2.05 15.78 -0.09
N CYS A 271 -2.97 15.05 0.54
CA CYS A 271 -4.37 15.43 0.65
C CYS A 271 -4.58 16.77 1.41
N ASP A 272 -3.66 17.11 2.32
CA ASP A 272 -3.66 18.38 3.06
C ASP A 272 -3.29 19.59 2.16
N LYS A 273 -2.77 19.36 0.96
CA LYS A 273 -2.39 20.41 0.00
C LYS A 273 -3.42 20.55 -1.09
N ARG A 274 -3.53 21.76 -1.63
CA ARG A 274 -4.34 22.02 -2.83
C ARG A 274 -3.80 21.20 -3.99
N GLN A 275 -4.67 20.41 -4.61
CA GLN A 275 -4.38 19.67 -5.84
C GLN A 275 -5.39 20.01 -6.94
N PRO A 276 -5.06 19.79 -8.22
CA PRO A 276 -6.06 19.63 -9.27
C PRO A 276 -7.04 18.51 -8.90
N VAL A 277 -8.32 18.68 -9.28
CA VAL A 277 -9.42 17.79 -8.89
C VAL A 277 -9.14 16.32 -9.22
N GLU A 278 -8.57 16.05 -10.40
CA GLU A 278 -8.23 14.68 -10.83
C GLU A 278 -7.19 14.02 -9.91
N LEU A 279 -6.16 14.77 -9.49
CA LEU A 279 -5.13 14.23 -8.59
C LEU A 279 -5.69 14.06 -7.16
N GLN A 280 -6.55 14.98 -6.72
CA GLN A 280 -7.24 14.87 -5.45
C GLN A 280 -8.13 13.62 -5.39
N GLU A 281 -8.87 13.33 -6.46
CA GLU A 281 -9.73 12.14 -6.55
C GLU A 281 -8.89 10.85 -6.43
N ARG A 282 -7.75 10.79 -7.13
CA ARG A 282 -6.81 9.66 -7.03
C ARG A 282 -6.22 9.52 -5.63
N LEU A 283 -5.80 10.62 -5.00
CA LEU A 283 -5.35 10.60 -3.60
C LEU A 283 -6.43 10.10 -2.65
N CYS A 284 -7.67 10.55 -2.81
CA CYS A 284 -8.81 10.07 -2.02
C CYS A 284 -9.07 8.57 -2.23
N ARG A 285 -8.93 8.05 -3.45
CA ARG A 285 -9.01 6.61 -3.74
C ARG A 285 -7.94 5.81 -2.98
N ILE A 286 -6.68 6.24 -3.06
CA ILE A 286 -5.57 5.61 -2.34
C ILE A 286 -5.80 5.70 -0.82
N ALA A 287 -6.20 6.86 -0.31
CA ALA A 287 -6.51 7.05 1.11
C ALA A 287 -7.64 6.12 1.59
N ALA A 288 -8.69 5.94 0.79
CA ALA A 288 -9.77 5.01 1.10
C ALA A 288 -9.28 3.55 1.16
N GLN A 289 -8.43 3.15 0.22
CA GLN A 289 -7.86 1.81 0.16
C GLN A 289 -6.91 1.52 1.33
N LEU A 290 -5.95 2.41 1.59
CA LEU A 290 -5.01 2.27 2.71
C LEU A 290 -5.71 2.32 4.07
N SER A 291 -6.71 3.20 4.23
CA SER A 291 -7.52 3.26 5.45
C SER A 291 -8.39 2.00 5.61
N GLY A 292 -8.99 1.49 4.52
CA GLY A 292 -9.75 0.24 4.55
C GLY A 292 -8.89 -0.97 4.91
N LEU A 293 -7.68 -1.05 4.34
CA LEU A 293 -6.69 -2.07 4.68
C LEU A 293 -6.23 -1.96 6.13
N SER A 294 -5.97 -0.74 6.63
CA SER A 294 -5.68 -0.50 8.05
C SER A 294 -6.82 -1.01 8.93
N GLY A 295 -8.08 -0.76 8.53
CA GLY A 295 -9.26 -1.30 9.20
C GLY A 295 -9.27 -2.84 9.28
N LEU A 296 -8.97 -3.53 8.18
CA LEU A 296 -8.85 -4.99 8.14
C LEU A 296 -7.74 -5.51 9.05
N ILE A 297 -6.58 -4.83 9.05
CA ILE A 297 -5.46 -5.20 9.92
C ILE A 297 -5.83 -4.99 11.40
N MET A 298 -6.55 -3.91 11.73
CA MET A 298 -7.03 -3.68 13.10
C MET A 298 -8.06 -4.74 13.55
N ILE A 299 -8.87 -5.31 12.64
CA ILE A 299 -9.71 -6.48 12.95
C ILE A 299 -8.82 -7.66 13.37
N ASN A 300 -7.74 -7.93 12.64
CA ASN A 300 -6.81 -9.02 12.97
C ASN A 300 -6.18 -8.81 14.36
N LEU A 301 -5.82 -7.56 14.68
CA LEU A 301 -5.21 -7.16 15.95
C LEU A 301 -6.21 -7.04 17.12
N GLY A 302 -7.51 -7.23 16.88
CA GLY A 302 -8.55 -7.22 17.91
C GLY A 302 -9.13 -5.85 18.25
N ASP A 303 -8.53 -4.74 17.83
CA ASP A 303 -9.04 -3.39 18.13
C ASP A 303 -10.14 -2.97 17.15
N HIS A 304 -11.34 -3.51 17.39
CA HIS A 304 -12.53 -3.21 16.61
C HIS A 304 -12.96 -1.74 16.69
N ARG A 305 -12.58 -0.97 17.74
CA ARG A 305 -12.92 0.46 17.85
C ARG A 305 -12.10 1.27 16.88
N LEU A 306 -10.79 1.01 16.83
CA LEU A 306 -9.92 1.66 15.88
C LEU A 306 -10.19 1.18 14.45
N ALA A 307 -10.53 -0.11 14.26
CA ALA A 307 -11.00 -0.63 12.97
C ALA A 307 -12.20 0.17 12.43
N ARG A 308 -13.24 0.39 13.24
CA ARG A 308 -14.40 1.24 12.86
C ARG A 308 -13.99 2.67 12.51
N SER A 309 -13.01 3.22 13.22
CA SER A 309 -12.51 4.56 12.93
C SER A 309 -11.79 4.62 11.57
N PHE A 310 -10.97 3.63 11.25
CA PHE A 310 -10.34 3.50 9.94
C PHE A 310 -11.36 3.27 8.81
N PHE A 311 -12.40 2.46 9.02
CA PHE A 311 -13.47 2.31 8.02
C PHE A 311 -14.30 3.58 7.84
N ARG A 312 -14.53 4.36 8.90
CA ARG A 312 -15.15 5.68 8.79
C ARG A 312 -14.30 6.63 7.95
N THR A 313 -12.99 6.69 8.18
CA THR A 313 -12.06 7.47 7.35
C THR A 313 -12.06 6.99 5.90
N ALA A 314 -12.04 5.67 5.69
CA ALA A 314 -12.08 5.08 4.35
C ALA A 314 -13.36 5.46 3.60
N ARG A 315 -14.50 5.47 4.28
CA ARG A 315 -15.79 5.87 3.73
C ARG A 315 -15.82 7.35 3.35
N THR A 316 -15.32 8.24 4.23
CA THR A 316 -15.19 9.66 3.90
C THR A 316 -14.32 9.86 2.65
N ALA A 317 -13.17 9.19 2.58
CA ALA A 317 -12.30 9.29 1.40
C ALA A 317 -12.95 8.71 0.14
N ALA A 318 -13.68 7.59 0.24
CA ALA A 318 -14.41 7.00 -0.88
C ALA A 318 -15.62 7.85 -1.35
N ASP A 319 -16.22 8.64 -0.45
CA ASP A 319 -17.31 9.54 -0.81
C ASP A 319 -16.80 10.68 -1.73
N GLU A 320 -15.58 11.18 -1.49
CA GLU A 320 -14.93 12.22 -2.29
C GLU A 320 -14.55 11.78 -3.71
N THR A 321 -14.45 10.47 -3.98
CA THR A 321 -14.11 9.98 -5.34
C THR A 321 -15.32 9.87 -6.26
N GLY A 322 -16.54 9.88 -5.71
CA GLY A 322 -17.74 9.51 -6.46
C GLY A 322 -17.80 8.04 -6.92
N ASP A 323 -16.78 7.23 -6.59
CA ASP A 323 -16.69 5.83 -7.01
C ASP A 323 -17.61 4.96 -6.16
N ARG A 324 -18.74 4.61 -6.76
CA ARG A 324 -19.77 3.79 -6.14
C ARG A 324 -19.28 2.38 -5.77
N GLN A 325 -18.36 1.80 -6.56
CA GLN A 325 -17.82 0.46 -6.26
C GLN A 325 -16.85 0.50 -5.09
N LEU A 326 -16.03 1.54 -4.98
CA LEU A 326 -15.14 1.73 -3.84
C LEU A 326 -15.95 1.93 -2.53
N ARG A 327 -17.02 2.73 -2.57
CA ARG A 327 -17.92 2.91 -1.42
C ARG A 327 -18.58 1.60 -0.99
N ALA A 328 -19.01 0.78 -1.96
CA ALA A 328 -19.56 -0.55 -1.70
C ALA A 328 -18.50 -1.49 -1.09
N TRP A 329 -17.27 -1.50 -1.62
CA TRP A 329 -16.15 -2.29 -1.12
C TRP A 329 -15.80 -1.93 0.33
N VAL A 330 -15.66 -0.64 0.65
CA VAL A 330 -15.41 -0.19 2.04
C VAL A 330 -16.52 -0.67 2.96
N THR A 331 -17.79 -0.55 2.53
CA THR A 331 -18.95 -0.92 3.35
C THR A 331 -19.03 -2.43 3.61
N VAL A 332 -18.77 -3.27 2.60
CA VAL A 332 -18.75 -4.73 2.82
C VAL A 332 -17.57 -5.16 3.66
N ARG A 333 -16.39 -4.54 3.51
CA ARG A 333 -15.24 -4.84 4.38
C ARG A 333 -15.47 -4.41 5.84
N GLU A 334 -16.12 -3.26 6.06
CA GLU A 334 -16.52 -2.79 7.40
C GLU A 334 -17.45 -3.78 8.11
N SER A 335 -18.32 -4.47 7.36
CA SER A 335 -19.25 -5.47 7.93
C SER A 335 -18.54 -6.63 8.64
N LEU A 336 -17.26 -6.87 8.33
CA LEU A 336 -16.46 -7.89 9.00
C LEU A 336 -16.16 -7.53 10.46
N VAL A 337 -16.17 -6.24 10.82
CA VAL A 337 -15.96 -5.82 12.22
C VAL A 337 -17.05 -6.41 13.15
N PRO A 338 -18.35 -6.13 12.95
CA PRO A 338 -19.40 -6.74 13.75
C PRO A 338 -19.55 -8.25 13.50
N MET A 339 -19.11 -8.77 12.35
CA MET A 339 -19.11 -10.22 12.10
C MET A 339 -18.24 -10.97 13.12
N TYR A 340 -17.05 -10.46 13.41
CA TYR A 340 -16.11 -11.11 14.34
C TYR A 340 -16.27 -10.66 15.80
N TYR A 341 -16.60 -9.39 16.04
CA TYR A 341 -16.56 -8.79 17.38
C TYR A 341 -17.88 -8.10 17.81
N GLY A 342 -19.01 -8.33 17.12
CA GLY A 342 -20.25 -7.61 17.39
C GLY A 342 -21.54 -8.40 17.14
N ASP A 343 -22.64 -7.67 16.89
CA ASP A 343 -23.95 -8.24 16.57
C ASP A 343 -24.03 -8.59 15.07
N PRO A 344 -24.31 -9.86 14.70
CA PRO A 344 -24.55 -10.26 13.31
C PRO A 344 -25.64 -9.46 12.59
N ARG A 345 -26.59 -8.84 13.32
CA ARG A 345 -27.58 -7.93 12.72
C ARG A 345 -26.94 -6.69 12.11
N GLU A 346 -25.89 -6.16 12.74
CA GLU A 346 -25.15 -5.03 12.21
C GLU A 346 -24.34 -5.42 10.97
N ALA A 347 -23.70 -6.59 11.00
CA ALA A 347 -23.02 -7.15 9.83
C ALA A 347 -23.98 -7.34 8.65
N LEU A 348 -25.17 -7.87 8.92
CA LEU A 348 -26.24 -8.03 7.93
C LEU A 348 -26.69 -6.69 7.34
N HIS A 349 -26.86 -5.66 8.18
CA HIS A 349 -27.24 -4.32 7.72
C HIS A 349 -26.18 -3.73 6.79
N LEU A 350 -24.90 -3.79 7.18
CA LEU A 350 -23.78 -3.29 6.36
C LEU A 350 -23.64 -4.08 5.04
N ALA A 351 -23.79 -5.40 5.08
CA ALA A 351 -23.77 -6.22 3.87
C ALA A 351 -24.87 -5.84 2.88
N ARG A 352 -26.11 -5.59 3.36
CA ARG A 352 -27.21 -5.12 2.49
C ARG A 352 -26.96 -3.72 1.94
N LYS A 353 -26.49 -2.80 2.80
CA LYS A 353 -26.08 -1.46 2.36
C LYS A 353 -25.00 -1.51 1.28
N ALA A 354 -24.03 -2.42 1.40
CA ALA A 354 -23.01 -2.63 0.39
C ALA A 354 -23.59 -3.17 -0.93
N GLN A 355 -24.61 -4.04 -0.89
CA GLN A 355 -25.33 -4.47 -2.10
C GLN A 355 -26.05 -3.29 -2.77
N ASP A 356 -26.74 -2.45 -1.99
CA ASP A 356 -27.41 -1.26 -2.50
C ASP A 356 -26.41 -0.30 -3.15
N LEU A 357 -25.23 -0.13 -2.53
CA LEU A 357 -24.13 0.64 -3.11
C LEU A 357 -23.53 -0.04 -4.34
N ALA A 358 -23.33 -1.36 -4.38
CA ALA A 358 -22.75 -2.01 -5.56
C ALA A 358 -23.65 -1.93 -6.80
N GLY A 359 -24.98 -1.91 -6.59
CA GLY A 359 -25.96 -1.85 -7.66
C GLY A 359 -26.03 -3.15 -8.46
N ARG A 360 -26.27 -3.04 -9.78
CA ARG A 360 -26.48 -4.19 -10.67
C ARG A 360 -25.24 -4.63 -11.46
N THR A 361 -24.20 -3.80 -11.46
CA THR A 361 -22.96 -4.10 -12.19
C THR A 361 -22.20 -5.19 -11.44
N PRO A 362 -21.82 -6.30 -12.10
CA PRO A 362 -20.94 -7.29 -11.51
C PRO A 362 -19.63 -6.64 -11.02
N GLY A 363 -19.20 -7.02 -9.83
CA GLY A 363 -18.01 -6.46 -9.20
C GLY A 363 -17.75 -7.10 -7.84
N VAL A 364 -16.56 -6.87 -7.29
CA VAL A 364 -16.09 -7.48 -6.04
C VAL A 364 -17.10 -7.33 -4.91
N ALA A 365 -17.58 -6.09 -4.67
CA ALA A 365 -18.55 -5.84 -3.61
C ALA A 365 -19.91 -6.48 -3.89
N ALA A 366 -20.36 -6.53 -5.16
CA ALA A 366 -21.60 -7.17 -5.56
C ALA A 366 -21.58 -8.70 -5.35
N ALA A 367 -20.41 -9.34 -5.41
CA ALA A 367 -20.23 -10.76 -5.10
C ALA A 367 -20.02 -11.02 -3.60
N MET A 368 -19.18 -10.22 -2.95
CA MET A 368 -18.81 -10.41 -1.54
C MET A 368 -19.97 -10.09 -0.60
N ALA A 369 -20.75 -9.05 -0.87
CA ALA A 369 -21.78 -8.58 0.05
C ALA A 369 -22.92 -9.60 0.27
N PRO A 370 -23.46 -10.29 -0.76
CA PRO A 370 -24.38 -11.41 -0.54
C PRO A 370 -23.76 -12.58 0.23
N ALA A 371 -22.47 -12.88 0.02
CA ALA A 371 -21.80 -13.95 0.75
C ALA A 371 -21.65 -13.60 2.25
N VAL A 372 -21.31 -12.35 2.58
CA VAL A 372 -21.33 -11.84 3.97
C VAL A 372 -22.74 -11.81 4.54
N GLU A 373 -23.75 -11.39 3.78
CA GLU A 373 -25.16 -11.46 4.21
C GLU A 373 -25.52 -12.90 4.60
N ALA A 374 -25.09 -13.89 3.82
CA ALA A 374 -25.36 -15.29 4.12
C ALA A 374 -24.72 -15.74 5.44
N ARG A 375 -23.46 -15.38 5.68
CA ARG A 375 -22.75 -15.65 6.94
C ARG A 375 -23.48 -15.05 8.14
N ALA A 376 -23.86 -13.78 8.05
CA ALA A 376 -24.59 -13.09 9.12
C ALA A 376 -25.96 -13.73 9.39
N LEU A 377 -26.69 -14.12 8.33
CA LEU A 377 -27.96 -14.84 8.45
C LEU A 377 -27.78 -16.24 9.06
N GLY A 378 -26.70 -16.94 8.73
CA GLY A 378 -26.32 -18.21 9.36
C GLY A 378 -26.14 -18.02 10.87
N MET A 379 -25.31 -17.06 11.29
CA MET A 379 -25.10 -16.77 12.71
C MET A 379 -26.42 -16.44 13.45
N LEU A 380 -27.33 -15.71 12.81
CA LEU A 380 -28.66 -15.46 13.36
C LEU A 380 -29.52 -16.72 13.47
N ALA A 381 -29.45 -17.61 12.47
CA ALA A 381 -30.16 -18.90 12.50
C ALA A 381 -29.69 -19.77 13.68
N MET A 382 -28.38 -19.87 13.90
CA MET A 382 -27.78 -20.54 15.06
C MET A 382 -28.22 -19.93 16.40
N ARG A 383 -28.48 -18.62 16.44
CA ARG A 383 -29.03 -17.93 17.62
C ARG A 383 -30.56 -18.02 17.73
N GLY A 384 -31.19 -18.97 17.02
CA GLY A 384 -32.62 -19.27 17.13
C GLY A 384 -33.53 -18.54 16.12
N ARG A 385 -32.98 -17.75 15.18
CA ARG A 385 -33.76 -17.08 14.12
C ARG A 385 -34.02 -18.04 12.95
N GLY A 386 -34.92 -19.00 13.12
CA GLY A 386 -35.17 -20.09 12.16
C GLY A 386 -35.54 -19.66 10.73
N ASP A 387 -36.16 -18.49 10.54
CA ASP A 387 -36.50 -17.95 9.21
C ASP A 387 -35.29 -17.39 8.45
N ALA A 388 -34.13 -17.24 9.11
CA ALA A 388 -32.89 -16.76 8.48
C ALA A 388 -32.25 -17.80 7.55
N ALA A 389 -32.41 -19.10 7.83
CA ALA A 389 -31.71 -20.17 7.12
C ALA A 389 -32.01 -20.23 5.61
N PRO A 390 -33.29 -20.21 5.16
CA PRO A 390 -33.58 -20.14 3.72
C PRO A 390 -33.03 -18.87 3.06
N SER A 391 -33.02 -17.75 3.79
CA SER A 391 -32.49 -16.48 3.29
C SER A 391 -30.97 -16.52 3.12
N ALA A 392 -30.25 -17.18 4.04
CA ALA A 392 -28.81 -17.38 3.96
C ALA A 392 -28.43 -18.18 2.70
N ARG A 393 -29.08 -19.33 2.47
CA ARG A 393 -28.83 -20.17 1.28
C ARG A 393 -29.10 -19.40 -0.02
N ARG A 394 -30.18 -18.62 -0.09
CA ARG A 394 -30.44 -17.73 -1.24
C ARG A 394 -29.38 -16.66 -1.42
N ALA A 395 -28.84 -16.10 -0.34
CA ALA A 395 -27.79 -15.08 -0.41
C ALA A 395 -26.46 -15.66 -0.92
N LEU A 396 -26.09 -16.89 -0.51
CA LEU A 396 -24.95 -17.60 -1.10
C LEU A 396 -25.10 -17.81 -2.61
N VAL A 397 -26.26 -18.30 -3.07
CA VAL A 397 -26.51 -18.52 -4.50
C VAL A 397 -26.37 -17.22 -5.29
N ARG A 398 -26.87 -16.09 -4.76
CA ARG A 398 -26.68 -14.78 -5.39
C ARG A 398 -25.20 -14.38 -5.43
N GLY A 399 -24.48 -14.51 -4.31
CA GLY A 399 -23.06 -14.18 -4.22
C GLY A 399 -22.23 -14.98 -5.21
N ARG A 400 -22.46 -16.31 -5.28
CA ARG A 400 -21.80 -17.22 -6.21
C ARG A 400 -22.08 -16.86 -7.68
N SER A 401 -23.33 -16.59 -8.01
CA SER A 401 -23.70 -16.21 -9.39
C SER A 401 -23.00 -14.94 -9.86
N VAL A 402 -22.77 -13.95 -8.99
CA VAL A 402 -22.00 -12.74 -9.32
C VAL A 402 -20.49 -13.03 -9.32
N PHE A 403 -20.02 -13.85 -8.37
CA PHE A 403 -18.63 -14.28 -8.27
C PHE A 403 -18.14 -14.94 -9.57
N ASP A 404 -18.96 -15.82 -10.16
CA ASP A 404 -18.62 -16.55 -11.38
C ASP A 404 -18.45 -15.62 -12.61
N GLN A 405 -18.87 -14.35 -12.51
CA GLN A 405 -18.72 -13.33 -13.54
C GLN A 405 -17.48 -12.44 -13.33
N LEU A 406 -16.76 -12.59 -12.21
CA LEU A 406 -15.60 -11.78 -11.89
C LEU A 406 -14.40 -12.13 -12.78
N SER A 407 -13.56 -11.12 -13.04
CA SER A 407 -12.33 -11.32 -13.79
C SER A 407 -11.27 -12.06 -12.97
N LYS A 408 -10.25 -12.63 -13.62
CA LYS A 408 -9.12 -13.23 -12.89
C LYS A 408 -8.33 -12.23 -12.05
N THR A 409 -8.33 -10.95 -12.42
CA THR A 409 -7.73 -9.90 -11.60
C THR A 409 -8.51 -9.77 -10.28
N ASP A 410 -9.83 -9.73 -10.34
CA ASP A 410 -10.69 -9.65 -9.15
C ASP A 410 -10.58 -10.90 -8.27
N THR A 411 -10.45 -12.09 -8.85
CA THR A 411 -10.37 -13.34 -8.08
C THR A 411 -8.97 -13.72 -7.62
N SER A 412 -7.94 -12.94 -7.97
CA SER A 412 -6.55 -13.17 -7.52
C SER A 412 -6.10 -12.22 -6.40
N ASP A 413 -6.72 -11.04 -6.27
CA ASP A 413 -6.40 -10.07 -5.23
C ASP A 413 -7.06 -10.43 -3.88
N LEU A 414 -6.23 -10.52 -2.83
CA LEU A 414 -6.63 -10.90 -1.46
C LEU A 414 -7.42 -9.84 -0.69
N VAL A 415 -7.19 -8.57 -0.98
CA VAL A 415 -7.65 -7.42 -0.20
C VAL A 415 -8.67 -6.61 -1.00
N PHE A 416 -8.32 -6.21 -2.21
CA PHE A 416 -9.20 -5.42 -3.08
C PHE A 416 -10.09 -6.30 -3.95
N GLY A 417 -9.71 -7.57 -4.13
CA GLY A 417 -10.50 -8.59 -4.82
C GLY A 417 -11.41 -9.42 -3.90
N PHE A 418 -11.97 -10.47 -4.49
CA PHE A 418 -12.66 -11.54 -3.79
C PHE A 418 -12.28 -12.88 -4.44
N THR A 419 -11.48 -13.65 -3.72
CA THR A 419 -10.81 -14.83 -4.28
C THR A 419 -11.63 -16.11 -4.16
N ASP A 420 -11.32 -17.13 -4.99
CA ASP A 420 -11.96 -18.45 -4.93
C ASP A 420 -11.90 -19.06 -3.53
N ARG A 421 -10.74 -18.92 -2.86
CA ARG A 421 -10.50 -19.37 -1.49
C ARG A 421 -11.37 -18.64 -0.46
N GLN A 422 -11.54 -17.32 -0.59
CA GLN A 422 -12.42 -16.55 0.30
C GLN A 422 -13.90 -16.90 0.08
N MET A 423 -14.31 -17.11 -1.17
CA MET A 423 -15.69 -17.53 -1.46
C MET A 423 -15.98 -18.92 -0.88
N ALA A 424 -15.07 -19.89 -1.06
CA ALA A 424 -15.19 -21.23 -0.46
C ALA A 424 -15.21 -21.16 1.09
N PHE A 425 -14.35 -20.34 1.69
CA PHE A 425 -14.36 -20.10 3.13
C PHE A 425 -15.72 -19.54 3.60
N TYR A 426 -16.27 -18.53 2.90
CA TYR A 426 -17.53 -17.91 3.30
C TYR A 426 -18.73 -18.85 3.17
N GLU A 427 -18.73 -19.72 2.16
CA GLU A 427 -19.73 -20.78 2.02
C GLU A 427 -19.64 -21.80 3.17
N GLY A 428 -18.42 -22.27 3.47
CA GLY A 428 -18.18 -23.23 4.55
C GLY A 428 -18.59 -22.69 5.92
N ASP A 429 -18.20 -21.46 6.26
CA ASP A 429 -18.62 -20.78 7.49
C ASP A 429 -20.14 -20.60 7.53
N THR A 430 -20.78 -20.28 6.39
CA THR A 430 -22.24 -20.17 6.33
C THR A 430 -22.91 -21.50 6.64
N PHE A 431 -22.50 -22.62 6.03
CA PHE A 431 -23.08 -23.94 6.31
C PHE A 431 -22.85 -24.38 7.75
N THR A 432 -21.66 -24.11 8.28
CA THR A 432 -21.32 -24.33 9.70
C THR A 432 -22.32 -23.62 10.61
N ASN A 433 -22.59 -22.34 10.32
CA ASN A 433 -23.56 -21.53 11.06
C ASN A 433 -25.02 -21.84 10.72
N LEU A 434 -25.32 -22.68 9.73
CA LEU A 434 -26.69 -23.13 9.46
C LEU A 434 -27.04 -24.45 10.13
N GLY A 435 -26.10 -25.05 10.87
CA GLY A 435 -26.27 -26.38 11.45
C GLY A 435 -25.94 -27.52 10.48
N ASP A 436 -25.54 -27.21 9.24
CA ASP A 436 -25.23 -28.18 8.20
C ASP A 436 -23.74 -28.55 8.24
N HIS A 437 -23.32 -29.12 9.37
CA HIS A 437 -21.91 -29.29 9.71
C HIS A 437 -21.17 -30.27 8.79
N GLN A 438 -21.89 -31.23 8.19
CA GLN A 438 -21.33 -32.13 7.19
C GLN A 438 -20.98 -31.35 5.92
N GLN A 439 -21.95 -30.62 5.35
CA GLN A 439 -21.70 -29.79 4.17
C GLN A 439 -20.64 -28.71 4.46
N GLY A 440 -20.68 -28.13 5.65
CA GLY A 440 -19.68 -27.17 6.14
C GLY A 440 -18.26 -27.75 6.12
N ASP A 441 -18.04 -28.93 6.71
CA ASP A 441 -16.71 -29.55 6.73
C ASP A 441 -16.22 -29.97 5.33
N GLU A 442 -17.11 -30.43 4.45
CA GLU A 442 -16.78 -30.75 3.06
C GLU A 442 -16.29 -29.50 2.29
N VAL A 443 -17.03 -28.39 2.39
CA VAL A 443 -16.68 -27.13 1.72
C VAL A 443 -15.40 -26.52 2.31
N LEU A 444 -15.25 -26.52 3.64
CA LEU A 444 -14.03 -26.03 4.29
C LEU A 444 -12.82 -26.91 3.98
N SER A 445 -13.00 -28.22 3.82
CA SER A 445 -11.95 -29.14 3.37
C SER A 445 -11.50 -28.81 1.96
N HIS A 446 -12.44 -28.51 1.05
CA HIS A 446 -12.09 -28.02 -0.28
C HIS A 446 -11.37 -26.67 -0.19
N ALA A 447 -11.85 -25.72 0.63
CA ALA A 447 -11.23 -24.41 0.80
C ALA A 447 -9.74 -24.52 1.18
N LEU A 448 -9.38 -25.43 2.10
CA LEU A 448 -7.97 -25.68 2.49
C LEU A 448 -7.07 -26.07 1.31
N THR A 449 -7.61 -26.72 0.28
CA THR A 449 -6.83 -27.09 -0.92
C THR A 449 -6.49 -25.88 -1.81
N LEU A 450 -7.16 -24.75 -1.60
CA LEU A 450 -6.98 -23.51 -2.37
C LEU A 450 -5.98 -22.54 -1.71
N TYR A 451 -5.60 -22.76 -0.46
CA TYR A 451 -4.68 -21.90 0.28
C TYR A 451 -3.23 -22.37 0.13
N SER A 452 -2.31 -21.40 0.01
CA SER A 452 -0.88 -21.63 0.17
C SER A 452 -0.54 -21.81 1.65
N PRO A 453 0.48 -22.61 2.02
CA PRO A 453 0.99 -22.68 3.40
C PRO A 453 1.45 -21.32 3.96
N THR A 454 1.71 -20.34 3.10
CA THR A 454 2.05 -18.97 3.49
C THR A 454 0.83 -18.12 3.83
N ASP A 455 -0.40 -18.56 3.52
CA ASP A 455 -1.62 -17.80 3.78
C ASP A 455 -2.09 -18.00 5.23
N ARG A 456 -1.41 -17.37 6.19
CA ARG A 456 -1.50 -17.78 7.61
C ARG A 456 -2.88 -17.52 8.23
N VAL A 457 -3.46 -16.34 8.04
CA VAL A 457 -4.65 -15.89 8.80
C VAL A 457 -5.90 -16.63 8.34
N ASP A 458 -6.26 -16.52 7.06
CA ASP A 458 -7.49 -17.13 6.54
C ASP A 458 -7.45 -18.66 6.62
N LEU A 459 -6.31 -19.29 6.30
CA LEU A 459 -6.15 -20.76 6.43
C LEU A 459 -6.42 -21.21 7.87
N THR A 460 -5.94 -20.45 8.86
CA THR A 460 -6.18 -20.77 10.27
C THR A 460 -7.63 -20.60 10.65
N LEU A 461 -8.31 -19.55 10.17
CA LEU A 461 -9.75 -19.38 10.37
C LEU A 461 -10.55 -20.56 9.79
N VAL A 462 -10.20 -21.04 8.59
CA VAL A 462 -10.81 -22.24 7.99
C VAL A 462 -10.61 -23.46 8.88
N ARG A 463 -9.41 -23.68 9.43
CA ARG A 463 -9.13 -24.79 10.36
C ARG A 463 -9.94 -24.69 11.65
N LEU A 464 -10.12 -23.48 12.19
CA LEU A 464 -10.92 -23.24 13.39
C LEU A 464 -12.42 -23.49 13.14
N ASP A 465 -12.95 -23.10 11.97
CA ASP A 465 -14.35 -23.38 11.64
C ASP A 465 -14.59 -24.88 11.44
N ARG A 466 -13.62 -25.63 10.89
CA ARG A 466 -13.68 -27.10 10.86
C ARG A 466 -13.66 -27.72 12.26
N ALA A 467 -12.89 -27.16 13.18
CA ALA A 467 -12.92 -27.59 14.58
C ALA A 467 -14.30 -27.35 15.21
N MET A 468 -14.98 -26.25 14.85
CA MET A 468 -16.37 -26.01 15.25
C MET A 468 -17.33 -27.05 14.65
N CYS A 469 -17.18 -27.44 13.38
CA CYS A 469 -17.95 -28.55 12.78
C CYS A 469 -17.81 -29.85 13.59
N LYS A 470 -16.58 -30.21 14.03
CA LYS A 470 -16.34 -31.39 14.87
C LYS A 470 -17.07 -31.32 16.21
N LEU A 471 -17.07 -30.16 16.87
CA LEU A 471 -17.82 -29.95 18.11
C LEU A 471 -19.32 -30.20 17.88
N HIS A 472 -19.87 -29.66 16.80
CA HIS A 472 -21.27 -29.83 16.50
C HIS A 472 -21.64 -31.28 16.15
N ALA A 473 -20.73 -32.01 15.51
CA ALA A 473 -20.84 -33.45 15.30
C ALA A 473 -20.72 -34.30 16.59
N GLY A 474 -20.49 -33.68 17.75
CA GLY A 474 -20.43 -34.37 19.04
C GLY A 474 -19.04 -34.87 19.44
N HIS A 475 -17.98 -34.30 18.85
CA HIS A 475 -16.59 -34.64 19.15
C HIS A 475 -15.84 -33.47 19.81
N PRO A 476 -16.15 -33.12 21.08
CA PRO A 476 -15.57 -31.96 21.75
C PRO A 476 -14.04 -32.04 21.92
N GLU A 477 -13.48 -33.21 22.23
CA GLU A 477 -12.04 -33.41 22.42
C GLU A 477 -11.28 -33.21 21.09
N ALA A 478 -11.86 -33.72 19.99
CA ALA A 478 -11.30 -33.55 18.65
C ALA A 478 -11.39 -32.08 18.17
N ALA A 479 -12.42 -31.34 18.60
CA ALA A 479 -12.55 -29.91 18.34
C ALA A 479 -11.47 -29.10 19.08
N LEU A 480 -11.27 -29.35 20.38
CA LEU A 480 -10.23 -28.70 21.18
C LEU A 480 -8.83 -29.00 20.64
N THR A 481 -8.56 -30.26 20.29
CA THR A 481 -7.26 -30.67 19.72
C THR A 481 -7.00 -29.94 18.40
N ALA A 482 -7.95 -29.96 17.47
CA ALA A 482 -7.81 -29.28 16.18
C ALA A 482 -7.67 -27.76 16.32
N GLY A 483 -8.42 -27.14 17.24
CA GLY A 483 -8.32 -25.71 17.51
C GLY A 483 -6.95 -25.32 18.08
N ARG A 484 -6.40 -26.15 18.96
CA ARG A 484 -5.06 -25.96 19.55
C ARG A 484 -3.96 -26.07 18.50
N GLU A 485 -4.00 -27.13 17.69
CA GLU A 485 -3.05 -27.35 16.59
C GLU A 485 -3.05 -26.19 15.59
N ALA A 486 -4.24 -25.69 15.23
CA ALA A 486 -4.37 -24.57 14.31
C ALA A 486 -3.64 -23.31 14.79
N ILE A 487 -3.60 -23.05 16.10
CA ILE A 487 -2.88 -21.91 16.69
C ILE A 487 -1.37 -22.21 16.85
N TYR A 488 -1.00 -23.45 17.22
CA TYR A 488 0.41 -23.79 17.41
C TYR A 488 1.23 -23.88 16.13
N ASP A 489 0.60 -24.24 15.01
CA ASP A 489 1.25 -24.26 13.69
C ASP A 489 1.66 -22.86 13.20
N LEU A 490 1.19 -21.80 13.88
CA LEU A 490 1.58 -20.43 13.59
C LEU A 490 2.83 -20.01 14.38
N PRO A 491 3.78 -19.33 13.70
CA PRO A 491 4.79 -18.52 14.37
C PRO A 491 4.13 -17.50 15.33
N ALA A 492 4.80 -17.17 16.44
CA ALA A 492 4.21 -16.35 17.50
C ALA A 492 3.74 -14.96 17.04
N ASP A 493 4.44 -14.35 16.08
CA ASP A 493 4.11 -13.06 15.46
C ASP A 493 2.89 -13.12 14.52
N HIS A 494 2.49 -14.30 14.08
CA HIS A 494 1.27 -14.53 13.29
C HIS A 494 0.05 -14.91 14.12
N ARG A 495 0.19 -15.12 15.43
CA ARG A 495 -0.92 -15.43 16.34
C ARG A 495 -1.70 -14.16 16.70
N SER A 496 -2.37 -13.59 15.71
CA SER A 496 -3.19 -12.38 15.84
C SER A 496 -4.43 -12.62 16.71
N ASP A 497 -4.94 -11.57 17.35
CA ASP A 497 -6.07 -11.68 18.29
C ASP A 497 -7.30 -12.33 17.66
N ILE A 498 -7.63 -12.04 16.39
CA ILE A 498 -8.78 -12.66 15.70
C ILE A 498 -8.73 -14.19 15.75
N LEU A 499 -7.54 -14.79 15.58
CA LEU A 499 -7.38 -16.24 15.56
C LEU A 499 -7.54 -16.80 16.97
N VAL A 500 -6.91 -16.17 17.95
CA VAL A 500 -6.99 -16.60 19.35
C VAL A 500 -8.41 -16.40 19.90
N HIS A 501 -9.08 -15.31 19.54
CA HIS A 501 -10.47 -15.04 19.87
C HIS A 501 -11.39 -16.14 19.33
N ARG A 502 -11.25 -16.50 18.04
CA ARG A 502 -12.01 -17.59 17.43
C ARG A 502 -11.72 -18.94 18.09
N ALA A 503 -10.47 -19.24 18.44
CA ALA A 503 -10.13 -20.44 19.19
C ALA A 503 -10.80 -20.46 20.58
N ARG A 504 -10.79 -19.34 21.32
CA ARG A 504 -11.50 -19.23 22.61
C ARG A 504 -13.00 -19.46 22.48
N GLN A 505 -13.64 -19.04 21.37
CA GLN A 505 -15.06 -19.31 21.13
C GLN A 505 -15.36 -20.82 21.02
N ILE A 506 -14.43 -21.63 20.48
CA ILE A 506 -14.57 -23.11 20.47
C ILE A 506 -14.59 -23.64 21.90
N GLY A 507 -13.63 -23.22 22.74
CA GLY A 507 -13.57 -23.63 24.14
C GLY A 507 -14.82 -23.23 24.93
N ALA A 508 -15.34 -22.01 24.71
CA ALA A 508 -16.56 -21.54 25.34
C ALA A 508 -17.80 -22.35 24.89
N ALA A 509 -17.88 -22.70 23.60
CA ALA A 509 -18.95 -23.53 23.06
C ALA A 509 -18.91 -24.96 23.61
N VAL A 510 -17.71 -25.56 23.75
CA VAL A 510 -17.51 -26.86 24.42
C VAL A 510 -18.00 -26.78 25.86
N ALA A 511 -17.54 -25.79 26.63
CA ALA A 511 -17.93 -25.64 28.03
C ALA A 511 -19.44 -25.47 28.22
N THR A 512 -20.09 -24.73 27.32
CA THR A 512 -21.55 -24.49 27.35
C THR A 512 -22.34 -25.77 27.06
N LYS A 513 -21.89 -26.58 26.09
CA LYS A 513 -22.63 -27.76 25.61
C LYS A 513 -22.31 -29.05 26.38
N HIS A 514 -21.08 -29.19 26.85
CA HIS A 514 -20.54 -30.43 27.45
C HIS A 514 -20.08 -30.26 28.90
N GLY A 515 -20.12 -29.04 29.46
CA GLY A 515 -19.61 -28.76 30.80
C GLY A 515 -18.08 -28.67 30.84
N GLN A 516 -17.51 -28.66 32.06
CA GLN A 516 -16.07 -28.64 32.26
C GLN A 516 -15.49 -30.04 32.02
N ILE A 517 -14.70 -30.20 30.95
CA ILE A 517 -13.92 -31.40 30.64
C ILE A 517 -12.42 -31.12 30.83
N PRO A 518 -11.58 -32.11 31.18
CA PRO A 518 -10.16 -31.91 31.48
C PRO A 518 -9.39 -31.15 30.39
N GLU A 519 -9.68 -31.47 29.12
CA GLU A 519 -9.01 -30.94 27.93
C GLU A 519 -9.20 -29.42 27.76
N LEU A 520 -10.22 -28.82 28.39
CA LEU A 520 -10.43 -27.37 28.36
C LEU A 520 -9.30 -26.60 29.07
N THR A 521 -8.75 -27.17 30.15
CA THR A 521 -7.67 -26.52 30.91
C THR A 521 -6.44 -26.41 30.03
N ASP A 522 -6.00 -27.54 29.46
CA ASP A 522 -4.86 -27.62 28.54
C ASP A 522 -5.09 -26.75 27.28
N PHE A 523 -6.33 -26.68 26.80
CA PHE A 523 -6.69 -25.85 25.66
C PHE A 523 -6.51 -24.36 25.96
N TYR A 524 -7.04 -23.87 27.09
CA TYR A 524 -6.89 -22.46 27.45
C TYR A 524 -5.46 -22.09 27.84
N GLU A 525 -4.72 -23.00 28.48
CA GLU A 525 -3.28 -22.81 28.74
C GLU A 525 -2.51 -22.63 27.42
N ALA A 526 -2.79 -23.47 26.43
CA ALA A 526 -2.19 -23.36 25.10
C ALA A 526 -2.50 -22.02 24.39
N LEU A 527 -3.70 -21.47 24.60
CA LEU A 527 -4.11 -20.17 24.05
C LEU A 527 -3.61 -18.95 24.85
N SER A 528 -2.95 -19.18 25.99
CA SER A 528 -2.39 -18.12 26.84
C SER A 528 -0.97 -17.71 26.44
N GLY A 529 -0.40 -18.36 25.42
CA GLY A 529 0.91 -18.01 24.85
C GLY A 529 0.94 -16.61 24.20
N PRO A 530 2.14 -16.17 23.79
CA PRO A 530 2.31 -14.85 23.16
C PRO A 530 1.42 -14.73 21.91
N SER A 531 0.63 -13.67 21.89
CA SER A 531 -0.25 -13.29 20.79
C SER A 531 -0.08 -11.81 20.49
N VAL A 532 -0.26 -11.43 19.23
CA VAL A 532 -0.12 -10.05 18.78
C VAL A 532 -1.47 -9.36 18.88
N LYS A 533 -1.55 -8.35 19.76
CA LYS A 533 -2.74 -7.53 20.00
C LYS A 533 -2.43 -6.06 19.80
N SER A 534 -3.48 -5.25 19.64
CA SER A 534 -3.32 -3.81 19.70
C SER A 534 -2.84 -3.37 21.09
N PRO A 535 -1.85 -2.45 21.20
CA PRO A 535 -1.38 -1.91 22.49
C PRO A 535 -2.46 -1.16 23.29
N THR A 536 -3.52 -0.71 22.62
CA THR A 536 -4.64 0.05 23.19
C THR A 536 -5.72 -0.81 23.85
N GLN A 537 -5.65 -2.13 23.69
CA GLN A 537 -6.51 -3.04 24.45
C GLN A 537 -5.89 -3.27 25.83
N ASP A 538 -6.46 -2.63 26.85
CA ASP A 538 -6.25 -3.08 28.23
C ASP A 538 -6.55 -4.60 28.31
N PRO A 539 -5.81 -5.37 29.13
CA PRO A 539 -6.13 -6.76 29.34
C PRO A 539 -7.60 -6.86 29.77
N PRO A 540 -8.40 -7.79 29.21
CA PRO A 540 -9.80 -7.89 29.54
C PRO A 540 -9.93 -8.04 31.06
N ALA A 541 -10.63 -7.12 31.70
CA ALA A 541 -11.08 -7.31 33.07
C ALA A 541 -11.76 -8.68 33.12
N ALA A 542 -11.32 -9.55 34.04
CA ALA A 542 -11.83 -10.91 34.17
C ALA A 542 -13.36 -10.88 34.18
N VAL A 543 -13.97 -11.30 33.08
CA VAL A 543 -15.43 -11.40 32.97
C VAL A 543 -15.84 -12.50 33.94
N ARG A 544 -16.53 -12.11 35.01
CA ARG A 544 -17.16 -13.08 35.91
C ARG A 544 -18.22 -13.86 35.12
N PRO A 545 -18.29 -15.19 35.27
CA PRO A 545 -19.29 -15.98 34.59
C PRO A 545 -20.66 -15.63 35.17
N GLY A 546 -21.46 -14.84 34.44
CA GLY A 546 -22.78 -14.40 34.90
C GLY A 546 -23.55 -13.48 33.95
N ASP A 547 -22.88 -12.64 33.16
CA ASP A 547 -23.56 -11.57 32.41
C ASP A 547 -23.53 -11.72 30.88
N GLN A 548 -23.95 -12.88 30.37
CA GLN A 548 -24.43 -13.00 28.98
C GLN A 548 -25.68 -13.89 28.96
N VAL A 549 -26.85 -13.25 28.97
CA VAL A 549 -28.17 -13.83 28.66
C VAL A 549 -28.56 -13.39 27.25
#